data_AF-A0A916Y4M8-F1
#
_entry.id   AF-A0A916Y4M8-F1
#
_cell.length_a   1.000
_cell.length_b   1.000
_cell.length_c   1.000
_cell.angle_alpha   90.00
_cell.angle_beta   90.00
_cell.angle_gamma   90.00
#
_symmetry.space_group_name_H-M   'P 1'
#
loop_
_entity.id
_entity.type
_entity.pdbx_description
1 polymer ?
#
loop_
_entity_poly.entity_id
_entity_poly.type
_entity_poly.pdbx_seq_one_letter_code
_entity_poly.pdbx_strand_id
1 'polypeptide(L)'
;MSLVAMKSGPTESLNFLDSVLLGVLARKPSAGYDVRKYLEKSGRIYGYVPQSSQIYRQLARLVERDLLAFEIDRSRSGPDAKVYSLTGRGWGAYLDWVDAPFTPSPRPLDAHFQVHFAFAGAVSPIVALRLVETELAFRLDQEVEWDPEAPVLESDPRTPFAEDWLDEMSSLGDARGNQLASSHISWLRTTARRLRRRIERTGAVWPDPAWERLRGGA
;
A
#
# COMPACT_ATOMS: atom_id res chain seq x y z
N MET A 1 34.70 10.98 -3.55
CA MET A 1 34.07 11.82 -4.60
C MET A 1 33.18 12.84 -3.89
N SER A 2 33.38 14.12 -4.19
CA SER A 2 32.79 15.23 -3.46
C SER A 2 31.32 15.43 -3.89
N LEU A 3 30.40 15.45 -2.93
CA LEU A 3 28.98 15.75 -3.16
C LEU A 3 28.86 17.25 -3.45
N VAL A 4 28.65 17.61 -4.72
CA VAL A 4 28.36 18.99 -5.09
C VAL A 4 26.93 19.29 -4.64
N ALA A 5 26.79 20.15 -3.63
CA ALA A 5 25.51 20.70 -3.23
C ALA A 5 24.92 21.50 -4.41
N MET A 6 23.97 20.92 -5.13
CA MET A 6 23.13 21.63 -6.07
C MET A 6 22.21 22.58 -5.29
N LYS A 7 22.23 23.86 -5.68
CA LYS A 7 21.50 24.94 -5.04
C LYS A 7 19.99 24.68 -5.13
N SER A 8 19.33 24.68 -3.98
CA SER A 8 17.89 24.47 -3.83
C SER A 8 17.10 25.66 -4.40
N GLY A 9 16.36 25.42 -5.49
CA GLY A 9 15.14 26.16 -5.79
C GLY A 9 14.06 25.86 -4.73
N PRO A 10 12.86 26.46 -4.81
CA PRO A 10 11.78 26.13 -3.88
C PRO A 10 11.52 24.62 -3.95
N THR A 11 11.79 23.91 -2.86
CA THR A 11 11.59 22.46 -2.75
C THR A 11 10.10 22.18 -2.93
N GLU A 12 9.72 21.64 -4.08
CA GLU A 12 8.34 21.24 -4.36
C GLU A 12 7.94 20.18 -3.33
N SER A 13 7.00 20.51 -2.44
CA SER A 13 6.60 19.55 -1.39
C SER A 13 5.75 18.44 -2.03
N LEU A 14 6.33 17.25 -2.14
CA LEU A 14 5.61 16.04 -2.53
C LEU A 14 4.96 15.42 -1.30
N ASN A 15 3.65 15.17 -1.37
CA ASN A 15 3.03 14.26 -0.42
C ASN A 15 3.36 12.80 -0.80
N PHE A 16 3.09 11.85 0.09
CA PHE A 16 3.43 10.45 -0.15
C PHE A 16 2.84 9.88 -1.46
N LEU A 17 1.59 10.21 -1.78
CA LEU A 17 0.97 9.74 -3.02
C LEU A 17 1.58 10.42 -4.26
N ASP A 18 2.05 11.66 -4.15
CA ASP A 18 2.79 12.31 -5.24
C ASP A 18 4.06 11.52 -5.57
N SER A 19 4.86 11.22 -4.56
CA SER A 19 6.12 10.46 -4.72
C SER A 19 5.86 9.07 -5.31
N VAL A 20 4.80 8.38 -4.87
CA VAL A 20 4.40 7.08 -5.41
C VAL A 20 4.03 7.20 -6.89
N LEU A 21 3.17 8.15 -7.26
CA LEU A 21 2.71 8.31 -8.65
C LEU A 21 3.85 8.73 -9.60
N LEU A 22 4.71 9.65 -9.15
CA LEU A 22 5.89 10.05 -9.91
C LEU A 22 6.87 8.88 -10.08
N GLY A 23 7.13 8.10 -9.03
CA GLY A 23 7.99 6.92 -9.13
C GLY A 23 7.46 5.85 -10.09
N VAL A 24 6.14 5.60 -10.10
CA VAL A 24 5.51 4.67 -11.05
C VAL A 24 5.67 5.18 -12.48
N LEU A 25 5.33 6.44 -12.73
CA LEU A 25 5.36 7.02 -14.08
C LEU A 25 6.78 7.31 -14.59
N ALA A 26 7.75 7.44 -13.69
CA ALA A 26 9.17 7.55 -14.03
C ALA A 26 9.70 6.25 -14.66
N ARG A 27 9.14 5.09 -14.30
CA ARG A 27 9.51 3.79 -14.89
C ARG A 27 8.93 3.61 -16.29
N LYS A 28 7.68 4.05 -16.48
CA LYS A 28 6.94 3.92 -17.75
C LYS A 28 5.76 4.89 -17.83
N PRO A 29 5.70 5.74 -18.87
CA PRO A 29 4.49 6.48 -19.20
C PRO A 29 3.30 5.53 -19.32
N SER A 30 2.22 5.82 -18.61
CA SER A 30 1.13 4.87 -18.43
C SER A 30 -0.22 5.55 -18.44
N ALA A 31 -1.25 4.84 -18.93
CA ALA A 31 -2.62 5.32 -18.80
C ALA A 31 -3.03 5.36 -17.33
N GLY A 32 -3.89 6.31 -16.93
CA GLY A 32 -4.34 6.39 -15.53
C GLY A 32 -5.00 5.11 -15.02
N TYR A 33 -5.68 4.35 -15.89
CA TYR A 33 -6.20 3.03 -15.57
C TYR A 33 -5.09 2.01 -15.27
N ASP A 34 -4.01 2.00 -16.05
CA ASP A 34 -2.88 1.08 -15.86
C ASP A 34 -2.12 1.41 -14.56
N VAL A 35 -1.94 2.70 -14.25
CA VAL A 35 -1.39 3.15 -12.95
C VAL A 35 -2.24 2.65 -11.79
N ARG A 36 -3.57 2.79 -11.89
CA ARG A 36 -4.50 2.28 -10.88
C ARG A 36 -4.36 0.77 -10.70
N LYS A 37 -4.40 0.02 -11.80
CA LYS A 37 -4.30 -1.44 -11.79
C LYS A 37 -2.98 -1.91 -11.18
N TYR A 38 -1.87 -1.21 -11.49
CA TYR A 38 -0.58 -1.48 -10.86
C TYR A 38 -0.61 -1.25 -9.36
N LEU A 39 -1.11 -0.09 -8.89
CA LEU A 39 -1.16 0.20 -7.45
C LEU A 39 -2.14 -0.71 -6.67
N GLU A 40 -3.21 -1.18 -7.31
CA GLU A 40 -4.12 -2.18 -6.73
C GLU A 40 -3.43 -3.54 -6.52
N LYS A 41 -2.55 -3.94 -7.45
CA LYS A 41 -1.75 -5.18 -7.36
C LYS A 41 -0.56 -5.02 -6.42
N SER A 42 0.32 -4.05 -6.71
CA SER A 42 1.63 -3.90 -6.09
C SER A 42 1.64 -3.01 -4.84
N GLY A 43 0.66 -2.12 -4.66
CA GLY A 43 0.56 -1.26 -3.47
C GLY A 43 0.54 -2.05 -2.15
N ARG A 44 0.04 -3.29 -2.20
CA ARG A 44 0.00 -4.21 -1.05
C ARG A 44 1.39 -4.57 -0.52
N ILE A 45 2.37 -4.76 -1.40
CA ILE A 45 3.78 -5.03 -1.03
C ILE A 45 4.36 -3.89 -0.20
N TYR A 46 3.98 -2.66 -0.55
CA TYR A 46 4.38 -1.45 0.16
C TYR A 46 3.53 -1.14 1.41
N GLY A 47 2.46 -1.93 1.65
CA GLY A 47 1.51 -1.67 2.73
C GLY A 47 0.62 -0.45 2.51
N TYR A 48 0.46 0.01 1.26
CA TYR A 48 -0.30 1.20 0.90
C TYR A 48 -1.04 1.01 -0.43
N VAL A 49 -2.38 0.95 -0.37
CA VAL A 49 -3.25 0.86 -1.55
C VAL A 49 -4.15 2.10 -1.61
N PRO A 50 -3.84 3.11 -2.44
CA PRO A 50 -4.67 4.30 -2.58
C PRO A 50 -6.00 3.98 -3.26
N GLN A 51 -7.06 4.68 -2.87
CA GLN A 51 -8.37 4.52 -3.53
C GLN A 51 -8.31 5.00 -4.98
N SER A 52 -9.03 4.34 -5.89
CA SER A 52 -9.04 4.70 -7.32
C SER A 52 -9.39 6.18 -7.55
N SER A 53 -10.36 6.73 -6.81
CA SER A 53 -10.74 8.14 -6.91
C SER A 53 -9.63 9.10 -6.44
N GLN A 54 -8.82 8.69 -5.47
CA GLN A 54 -7.66 9.47 -5.01
C GLN A 54 -6.57 9.50 -6.08
N ILE A 55 -6.28 8.37 -6.73
CA ILE A 55 -5.29 8.28 -7.82
C ILE A 55 -5.63 9.25 -8.94
N TYR A 56 -6.85 9.19 -9.49
CA TYR A 56 -7.23 10.06 -10.62
C TYR A 56 -7.24 11.54 -10.25
N ARG A 57 -7.74 11.90 -9.06
CA ARG A 57 -7.68 13.29 -8.57
C ARG A 57 -6.24 13.76 -8.42
N GLN A 58 -5.35 12.89 -7.95
CA GLN A 58 -3.96 13.26 -7.73
C GLN A 58 -3.18 13.39 -9.03
N LEU A 59 -3.43 12.51 -10.01
CA LEU A 59 -2.89 12.66 -11.38
C LEU A 59 -3.28 14.01 -11.98
N ALA A 60 -4.55 14.42 -11.86
CA ALA A 60 -5.00 15.73 -12.33
C ALA A 60 -4.27 16.89 -11.65
N ARG A 61 -4.11 16.84 -10.32
CA ARG A 61 -3.37 17.85 -9.55
C ARG A 61 -1.88 17.93 -9.92
N LEU A 62 -1.25 16.79 -10.19
CA LEU A 62 0.15 16.76 -10.63
C LEU A 62 0.30 17.38 -12.02
N VAL A 63 -0.70 17.26 -12.90
CA VAL A 63 -0.75 17.99 -14.18
C VAL A 63 -0.93 19.50 -13.97
N GLU A 64 -1.84 19.91 -13.09
CA GLU A 64 -2.04 21.33 -12.74
C GLU A 64 -0.77 21.99 -12.18
N ARG A 65 0.07 21.20 -11.51
CA ARG A 65 1.37 21.62 -10.93
C ARG A 65 2.54 21.55 -11.92
N ASP A 66 2.29 21.21 -13.19
CA ASP A 66 3.34 21.01 -14.21
C ASP A 66 4.35 19.91 -13.82
N LEU A 67 3.95 18.93 -13.01
CA LEU A 67 4.79 17.77 -12.66
C LEU A 67 4.53 16.57 -13.57
N LEU A 68 3.33 16.49 -14.14
CA LEU A 68 2.97 15.52 -15.16
C LEU A 68 2.41 16.21 -16.41
N ALA A 69 2.64 15.62 -17.56
CA ALA A 69 1.89 15.89 -18.78
C ALA A 69 1.08 14.66 -19.15
N PHE A 70 0.11 14.81 -20.07
CA PHE A 70 -0.54 13.67 -20.68
C PHE A 70 -0.77 13.88 -22.16
N GLU A 71 -0.76 12.78 -22.90
CA GLU A 71 -1.23 12.71 -24.27
C GLU A 71 -2.50 11.85 -24.33
N ILE A 72 -3.35 12.10 -25.34
CA ILE A 72 -4.55 11.30 -25.57
C ILE A 72 -4.19 10.18 -26.54
N ASP A 73 -4.15 8.95 -26.05
CA ASP A 73 -4.04 7.77 -26.88
C ASP A 73 -5.42 7.42 -27.47
N ARG A 74 -5.56 7.66 -28.77
CA ARG A 74 -6.75 7.34 -29.58
C ARG A 74 -6.63 6.01 -30.32
N SER A 75 -5.52 5.28 -30.16
CA SER A 75 -5.23 4.06 -30.93
C SER A 75 -5.84 2.80 -30.30
N ARG A 76 -6.23 2.84 -29.03
CA ARG A 76 -6.88 1.72 -28.33
C ARG A 76 -8.37 1.64 -28.64
N SER A 77 -8.90 0.42 -28.78
CA SER A 77 -10.35 0.20 -28.83
C SER A 77 -10.96 0.50 -27.45
N GLY A 78 -11.66 1.62 -27.32
CA GLY A 78 -12.27 2.06 -26.06
C GLY A 78 -12.30 3.58 -25.91
N PRO A 79 -12.64 4.10 -24.72
CA PRO A 79 -12.56 5.53 -24.45
C PRO A 79 -11.13 6.05 -24.56
N ASP A 80 -10.97 7.27 -25.09
CA ASP A 80 -9.71 8.02 -25.12
C ASP A 80 -8.96 7.90 -23.79
N ALA A 81 -7.75 7.33 -23.84
CA ALA A 81 -6.93 7.10 -22.66
C ALA A 81 -5.90 8.22 -22.50
N LYS A 82 -5.89 8.87 -21.33
CA LYS A 82 -4.80 9.80 -20.98
C LYS A 82 -3.59 9.00 -20.53
N VAL A 83 -2.52 9.03 -21.33
CA VAL A 83 -1.22 8.45 -21.01
C VAL A 83 -0.39 9.55 -20.35
N TYR A 84 -0.05 9.36 -19.08
CA TYR A 84 0.67 10.34 -18.28
C TYR A 84 2.18 10.10 -18.35
N SER A 85 2.97 11.16 -18.31
CA SER A 85 4.43 11.14 -18.26
C SER A 85 4.97 12.29 -17.42
N LEU A 86 6.18 12.16 -16.87
CA LEU A 86 6.83 13.24 -16.12
C LEU A 86 7.27 14.36 -17.07
N THR A 87 7.06 15.61 -16.65
CA THR A 87 7.70 16.78 -17.27
C THR A 87 9.14 16.92 -16.78
N GLY A 88 9.91 17.86 -17.34
CA GLY A 88 11.24 18.19 -16.78
C GLY A 88 11.18 18.66 -15.32
N ARG A 89 10.13 19.41 -14.95
CA ARG A 89 9.88 19.81 -13.56
C ARG A 89 9.48 18.61 -12.69
N GLY A 90 8.68 17.70 -13.22
CA GLY A 90 8.32 16.44 -12.57
C GLY A 90 9.54 15.58 -12.23
N TRP A 91 10.48 15.45 -13.18
CA TRP A 91 11.76 14.79 -12.95
C TRP A 91 12.58 15.48 -11.87
N GLY A 92 12.69 16.81 -11.91
CA GLY A 92 13.37 17.58 -10.86
C GLY A 92 12.78 17.32 -9.48
N ALA A 93 11.47 17.43 -9.33
CA ALA A 93 10.79 17.19 -8.05
C ALA A 93 10.94 15.74 -7.55
N TYR A 94 10.91 14.76 -8.46
CA TYR A 94 11.14 13.36 -8.13
C TYR A 94 12.58 13.11 -7.64
N LEU A 95 13.58 13.65 -8.34
CA LEU A 95 14.99 13.51 -7.96
C LEU A 95 15.30 14.24 -6.64
N ASP A 96 14.74 15.44 -6.43
CA ASP A 96 14.86 16.16 -5.15
C ASP A 96 14.31 15.33 -3.98
N TRP A 97 13.21 14.60 -4.20
CA TRP A 97 12.65 13.70 -3.20
C TRP A 97 13.50 12.44 -2.98
N VAL A 98 14.12 11.89 -4.03
CA VAL A 98 15.06 10.75 -3.93
C VAL A 98 16.31 11.14 -3.12
N ASP A 99 16.83 12.35 -3.32
CA ASP A 99 18.00 12.87 -2.60
C ASP A 99 17.68 13.34 -1.18
N ALA A 100 16.40 13.53 -0.85
CA ALA A 100 15.98 13.95 0.48
C ALA A 100 16.28 12.87 1.55
N PRO A 101 16.75 13.25 2.75
CA PRO A 101 16.99 12.29 3.82
C PRO A 101 15.74 11.49 4.17
N PHE A 102 15.85 10.16 4.15
CA PHE A 102 14.78 9.29 4.60
C PHE A 102 14.59 9.42 6.12
N THR A 103 13.40 9.85 6.54
CA THR A 103 12.99 9.85 7.95
C THR A 103 11.94 8.77 8.17
N PRO A 104 12.21 7.74 8.98
CA PRO A 104 11.23 6.70 9.28
C PRO A 104 9.95 7.29 9.88
N SER A 105 8.80 6.80 9.43
CA SER A 105 7.52 7.12 10.07
C SER A 105 7.46 6.48 11.47
N PRO A 106 6.99 7.19 12.50
CA PRO A 106 6.79 6.62 13.85
C PRO A 106 5.58 5.68 13.94
N ARG A 107 4.77 5.53 12.88
CA ARG A 107 3.59 4.65 12.87
C ARG A 107 3.77 3.50 11.87
N PRO A 108 4.45 2.41 12.26
CA PRO A 108 4.41 1.18 11.50
C PRO A 108 3.08 0.45 11.73
N LEU A 109 2.59 -0.25 10.69
CA LEU A 109 1.47 -1.19 10.71
C LEU A 109 0.07 -0.54 10.79
N ASP A 110 -0.91 -1.17 10.12
CA ASP A 110 -2.30 -0.71 10.06
C ASP A 110 -2.93 -0.66 11.45
N ALA A 111 -3.20 0.56 11.93
CA ALA A 111 -3.78 0.80 13.24
C ALA A 111 -5.21 0.27 13.35
N HIS A 112 -5.96 0.13 12.24
CA HIS A 112 -7.38 -0.21 12.30
C HIS A 112 -7.63 -1.60 12.88
N PHE A 113 -6.96 -2.64 12.35
CA PHE A 113 -7.06 -3.99 12.91
C PHE A 113 -6.58 -4.00 14.37
N GLN A 114 -5.44 -3.36 14.66
CA GLN A 114 -4.85 -3.35 16.01
C GLN A 114 -5.78 -2.70 17.04
N VAL A 115 -6.37 -1.55 16.70
CA VAL A 115 -7.32 -0.81 17.54
C VAL A 115 -8.61 -1.61 17.74
N HIS A 116 -9.17 -2.18 16.67
CA HIS A 116 -10.40 -2.96 16.75
C HIS A 116 -10.18 -4.25 17.56
N PHE A 117 -9.09 -4.98 17.29
CA PHE A 117 -8.70 -6.16 18.06
C PHE A 117 -8.48 -5.82 19.54
N ALA A 118 -7.77 -4.72 19.85
CA ALA A 118 -7.51 -4.31 21.24
C ALA A 118 -8.81 -3.97 21.99
N PHE A 119 -9.69 -3.15 21.42
CA PHE A 119 -10.86 -2.65 22.14
C PHE A 119 -12.06 -3.59 22.09
N ALA A 120 -12.41 -4.14 20.92
CA ALA A 120 -13.51 -5.10 20.84
C ALA A 120 -13.09 -6.49 21.33
N GLY A 121 -11.82 -6.87 21.18
CA GLY A 121 -11.34 -8.13 21.74
C GLY A 121 -11.28 -8.13 23.27
N ALA A 122 -11.06 -6.97 23.90
CA ALA A 122 -11.14 -6.83 25.36
C ALA A 122 -12.54 -7.12 25.91
N VAL A 123 -13.58 -6.90 25.11
CA VAL A 123 -14.99 -7.14 25.48
C VAL A 123 -15.30 -8.63 25.62
N SER A 124 -14.74 -9.49 24.76
CA SER A 124 -14.95 -10.93 24.84
C SER A 124 -13.88 -11.71 24.04
N PRO A 125 -13.36 -12.85 24.58
CA PRO A 125 -12.47 -13.71 23.82
C PRO A 125 -13.11 -14.31 22.56
N ILE A 126 -14.45 -14.43 22.50
CA ILE A 126 -15.18 -14.85 21.28
C ILE A 126 -15.12 -13.75 20.22
N VAL A 127 -15.32 -12.49 20.60
CA VAL A 127 -15.20 -11.35 19.68
C VAL A 127 -13.76 -11.21 19.18
N ALA A 128 -12.77 -11.35 20.08
CA ALA A 128 -11.36 -11.38 19.72
C ALA A 128 -11.05 -12.51 18.71
N LEU A 129 -11.57 -13.72 18.95
CA LEU A 129 -11.36 -14.86 18.07
C LEU A 129 -11.94 -14.61 16.70
N ARG A 130 -13.19 -14.12 16.62
CA ARG A 130 -13.83 -13.79 15.35
C ARG A 130 -13.02 -12.78 14.54
N LEU A 131 -12.53 -11.71 15.17
CA LEU A 131 -11.70 -10.70 14.49
C LEU A 131 -10.40 -11.32 13.95
N VAL A 132 -9.73 -12.15 14.75
CA VAL A 132 -8.50 -12.85 14.33
C VAL A 132 -8.77 -13.84 13.20
N GLU A 133 -9.87 -14.59 13.24
CA GLU A 133 -10.23 -15.56 12.21
C GLU A 133 -10.64 -14.87 10.90
N THR A 134 -11.39 -13.76 10.98
CA THR A 134 -11.72 -12.93 9.81
C THR A 134 -10.46 -12.38 9.16
N GLU A 135 -9.56 -11.80 9.95
CA GLU A 135 -8.28 -11.29 9.43
C GLU A 135 -7.43 -12.42 8.85
N LEU A 136 -7.33 -13.56 9.54
CA LEU A 136 -6.58 -14.72 9.07
C LEU A 136 -7.11 -15.25 7.74
N ALA A 137 -8.42 -15.39 7.59
CA ALA A 137 -9.04 -15.84 6.34
C ALA A 137 -8.70 -14.87 5.19
N PHE A 138 -8.81 -13.56 5.43
CA PHE A 138 -8.47 -12.54 4.46
C PHE A 138 -6.98 -12.60 4.04
N ARG A 139 -6.06 -12.78 4.99
CA ARG A 139 -4.62 -12.86 4.67
C ARG A 139 -4.22 -14.15 3.96
N LEU A 140 -4.88 -15.28 4.25
CA LEU A 140 -4.63 -16.54 3.56
C LEU A 140 -5.10 -16.50 2.10
N ASP A 141 -6.23 -15.85 1.84
CA ASP A 141 -6.70 -15.61 0.47
C ASP A 141 -5.70 -14.78 -0.33
N GLN A 142 -5.11 -13.74 0.30
CA GLN A 142 -4.07 -12.92 -0.31
C GLN A 142 -2.74 -13.65 -0.56
N GLU A 143 -2.33 -14.56 0.33
CA GLU A 143 -1.10 -15.34 0.17
C GLU A 143 -1.17 -16.27 -1.06
N VAL A 144 -2.38 -16.75 -1.42
CA VAL A 144 -2.61 -17.57 -2.61
C VAL A 144 -2.47 -16.77 -3.91
N GLU A 145 -2.76 -15.46 -3.89
CA GLU A 145 -2.58 -14.58 -5.05
C GLU A 145 -1.11 -14.17 -5.29
N TRP A 146 -0.19 -14.48 -4.35
CA TRP A 146 1.22 -14.11 -4.52
C TRP A 146 1.95 -15.07 -5.47
N ASP A 147 2.56 -14.48 -6.49
CA ASP A 147 3.40 -15.17 -7.48
C ASP A 147 4.78 -14.48 -7.52
N PRO A 148 5.87 -15.15 -7.09
CA PRO A 148 7.23 -14.58 -7.11
C PRO A 148 7.72 -14.27 -8.52
N GLU A 149 7.19 -14.96 -9.51
CA GLU A 149 7.55 -14.82 -10.92
C GLU A 149 6.57 -13.91 -11.66
N ALA A 150 5.64 -13.28 -10.94
CA ALA A 150 4.69 -12.36 -11.55
C ALA A 150 5.47 -11.25 -12.25
N PRO A 151 5.14 -10.94 -13.52
CA PRO A 151 5.89 -9.95 -14.26
C PRO A 151 5.82 -8.60 -13.54
N VAL A 152 7.01 -8.06 -13.28
CA VAL A 152 7.23 -6.67 -12.89
C VAL A 152 6.56 -5.79 -13.96
N LEU A 153 6.13 -4.57 -13.60
CA LEU A 153 5.75 -3.58 -14.62
C LEU A 153 6.87 -3.54 -15.66
N GLU A 154 6.60 -3.97 -16.90
CA GLU A 154 7.56 -3.86 -18.00
C GLU A 154 8.13 -2.46 -17.99
N SER A 155 9.45 -2.33 -17.81
CA SER A 155 10.15 -1.07 -17.99
C SER A 155 9.89 -0.55 -19.40
N ASP A 156 9.67 0.75 -19.52
CA ASP A 156 9.78 1.38 -20.84
C ASP A 156 11.28 1.34 -21.22
N PRO A 157 11.68 0.88 -22.42
CA PRO A 157 13.09 0.92 -22.85
C PRO A 157 13.71 2.33 -22.80
N ARG A 158 12.88 3.39 -22.72
CA ARG A 158 13.28 4.79 -22.57
C ARG A 158 13.43 5.23 -21.12
N THR A 159 13.20 4.34 -20.15
CA THR A 159 13.44 4.63 -18.73
C THR A 159 14.92 4.95 -18.51
N PRO A 160 15.26 5.96 -17.71
CA PRO A 160 16.66 6.25 -17.39
C PRO A 160 17.22 5.27 -16.34
N PHE A 161 16.42 4.34 -15.82
CA PHE A 161 16.83 3.39 -14.78
C PHE A 161 17.44 2.13 -15.39
N ALA A 162 18.45 1.58 -14.71
CA ALA A 162 19.00 0.27 -15.07
C ALA A 162 17.94 -0.82 -14.81
N GLU A 163 17.64 -1.65 -15.81
CA GLU A 163 16.56 -2.64 -15.74
C GLU A 163 16.84 -3.73 -14.69
N ASP A 164 18.07 -4.24 -14.64
CA ASP A 164 18.53 -5.21 -13.65
C ASP A 164 18.34 -4.70 -12.22
N TRP A 165 18.60 -3.40 -11.99
CA TRP A 165 18.37 -2.77 -10.70
C TRP A 165 16.89 -2.59 -10.36
N LEU A 166 16.04 -2.29 -11.36
CA LEU A 166 14.59 -2.23 -11.16
C LEU A 166 14.01 -3.60 -10.78
N ASP A 167 14.53 -4.66 -11.37
CA ASP A 167 14.15 -6.04 -11.07
C ASP A 167 14.57 -6.42 -9.65
N GLU A 168 15.83 -6.20 -9.28
CA GLU A 168 16.35 -6.44 -7.92
C GLU A 168 15.50 -5.71 -6.86
N MET A 169 15.21 -4.42 -7.06
CA MET A 169 14.39 -3.63 -6.14
C MET A 169 12.96 -4.16 -6.04
N SER A 170 12.41 -4.70 -7.12
CA SER A 170 11.08 -5.28 -7.14
C SER A 170 11.09 -6.61 -6.36
N SER A 171 12.06 -7.49 -6.61
CA SER A 171 12.24 -8.76 -5.88
C SER A 171 12.46 -8.56 -4.38
N LEU A 172 13.31 -7.59 -3.98
CA LEU A 172 13.54 -7.28 -2.56
C LEU A 172 12.30 -6.72 -1.87
N GLY A 173 11.55 -5.86 -2.57
CA GLY A 173 10.27 -5.32 -2.09
C GLY A 173 9.26 -6.44 -1.84
N ASP A 174 9.08 -7.32 -2.81
CA ASP A 174 8.14 -8.44 -2.76
C ASP A 174 8.52 -9.41 -1.65
N ALA A 175 9.79 -9.82 -1.58
CA ALA A 175 10.29 -10.70 -0.52
C ALA A 175 10.02 -10.13 0.89
N ARG A 176 10.24 -8.82 1.08
CA ARG A 176 9.91 -8.14 2.33
C ARG A 176 8.40 -8.14 2.60
N GLY A 177 7.59 -7.83 1.58
CA GLY A 177 6.13 -7.84 1.67
C GLY A 177 5.60 -9.19 2.17
N ASN A 178 6.09 -10.28 1.57
CA ASN A 178 5.74 -11.63 1.98
C ASN A 178 6.21 -11.96 3.38
N GLN A 179 7.45 -11.61 3.74
CA GLN A 179 7.96 -11.86 5.08
C GLN A 179 7.07 -11.21 6.15
N LEU A 180 6.60 -9.99 5.91
CA LEU A 180 5.65 -9.30 6.81
C LEU A 180 4.29 -10.00 6.84
N ALA A 181 3.75 -10.40 5.68
CA ALA A 181 2.48 -11.11 5.58
C ALA A 181 2.53 -12.46 6.32
N SER A 182 3.52 -13.30 6.04
CA SER A 182 3.70 -14.61 6.68
C SER A 182 3.93 -14.48 8.19
N SER A 183 4.67 -13.45 8.64
CA SER A 183 4.84 -13.17 10.07
C SER A 183 3.51 -12.81 10.74
N HIS A 184 2.69 -12.01 10.08
CA HIS A 184 1.35 -11.65 10.58
C HIS A 184 0.41 -12.86 10.60
N ILE A 185 0.39 -13.67 9.55
CA ILE A 185 -0.38 -14.94 9.48
C ILE A 185 0.03 -15.88 10.61
N SER A 186 1.34 -16.01 10.88
CA SER A 186 1.86 -16.83 11.98
C SER A 186 1.35 -16.35 13.35
N TRP A 187 1.34 -15.03 13.58
CA TRP A 187 0.77 -14.44 14.79
C TRP A 187 -0.74 -14.71 14.89
N LEU A 188 -1.50 -14.47 13.82
CA LEU A 188 -2.95 -14.72 13.76
C LEU A 188 -3.30 -16.18 14.08
N ARG A 189 -2.61 -17.15 13.46
CA ARG A 189 -2.78 -18.59 13.73
C ARG A 189 -2.50 -18.94 15.19
N THR A 190 -1.45 -18.37 15.77
CA THR A 190 -1.06 -18.65 17.16
C THR A 190 -2.04 -18.01 18.15
N THR A 191 -2.49 -16.79 17.86
CA THR A 191 -3.49 -16.07 18.66
C THR A 191 -4.85 -16.78 18.60
N ALA A 192 -5.32 -17.21 17.43
CA ALA A 192 -6.57 -17.98 17.30
C ALA A 192 -6.53 -19.25 18.17
N ARG A 193 -5.45 -20.03 18.09
CA ARG A 193 -5.27 -21.24 18.94
C ARG A 193 -5.27 -20.91 20.44
N ARG A 194 -4.70 -19.77 20.84
CA ARG A 194 -4.72 -19.32 22.24
C ARG A 194 -6.13 -18.92 22.69
N LEU A 195 -6.87 -18.21 21.85
CA LEU A 195 -8.22 -17.75 22.15
C LEU A 195 -9.22 -18.91 22.22
N ARG A 196 -9.18 -19.88 21.28
CA ARG A 196 -10.01 -21.10 21.33
C ARG A 196 -9.83 -21.86 22.65
N ARG A 197 -8.58 -22.14 23.04
CA ARG A 197 -8.25 -22.77 24.32
C ARG A 197 -8.75 -21.99 25.52
N ARG A 198 -8.73 -20.65 25.47
CA ARG A 198 -9.28 -19.80 26.53
C ARG A 198 -10.78 -19.97 26.62
N ILE A 199 -11.50 -19.90 25.50
CA ILE A 199 -12.96 -20.04 25.43
C ILE A 199 -13.38 -21.40 25.99
N GLU A 200 -12.74 -22.48 25.54
CA GLU A 200 -12.98 -23.85 26.05
C GLU A 200 -12.76 -23.94 27.57
N ARG A 201 -11.65 -23.38 28.07
CA ARG A 201 -11.32 -23.42 29.51
C ARG A 201 -12.26 -22.58 30.37
N THR A 202 -12.72 -21.43 29.89
CA THR A 202 -13.53 -20.50 30.69
C THR A 202 -15.04 -20.66 30.47
N GLY A 203 -15.46 -21.41 29.45
CA GLY A 203 -16.87 -21.47 29.03
C GLY A 203 -17.41 -20.09 28.62
N ALA A 204 -16.57 -19.24 28.01
CA ALA A 204 -16.96 -17.89 27.65
C ALA A 204 -18.15 -17.92 26.67
N VAL A 205 -19.09 -17.00 26.84
CA VAL A 205 -20.28 -16.86 25.97
C VAL A 205 -20.34 -15.47 25.36
N TRP A 206 -20.98 -15.36 24.20
CA TRP A 206 -21.24 -14.08 23.55
C TRP A 206 -22.62 -14.06 22.88
N PRO A 207 -23.43 -13.01 23.09
CA PRO A 207 -23.21 -11.90 24.03
C PRO A 207 -23.10 -12.38 25.49
N ASP A 208 -22.23 -11.76 26.28
CA ASP A 208 -22.24 -12.01 27.74
C ASP A 208 -23.53 -11.39 28.32
N PRO A 209 -24.34 -12.14 29.08
CA PRO A 209 -25.56 -11.61 29.72
C PRO A 209 -25.35 -10.35 30.55
N ALA A 210 -24.13 -10.09 31.04
CA ALA A 210 -23.78 -8.83 31.69
C ALA A 210 -23.94 -7.60 30.78
N TRP A 211 -23.78 -7.75 29.46
CA TRP A 211 -24.01 -6.68 28.50
C TRP A 211 -25.49 -6.41 28.24
N GLU A 212 -26.37 -7.39 28.42
CA GLU A 212 -27.82 -7.16 28.34
C GLU A 212 -28.29 -6.28 29.50
N ARG A 213 -27.73 -6.49 30.71
CA ARG A 213 -27.96 -5.62 31.87
C ARG A 213 -27.47 -4.17 31.67
N LEU A 214 -26.42 -3.97 30.88
CA LEU A 214 -25.94 -2.63 30.52
C LEU A 214 -26.77 -1.98 29.40
N ARG A 215 -27.45 -2.78 28.57
CA ARG A 215 -28.33 -2.31 27.49
C ARG A 215 -29.79 -2.13 27.93
N GLY A 216 -30.20 -2.76 29.03
CA GLY A 216 -31.51 -2.65 29.65
C GLY A 216 -31.46 -1.80 30.91
N GLY A 217 -31.50 -0.48 30.74
CA GLY A 217 -31.78 0.49 31.78
C GLY A 217 -33.08 1.24 31.48
N ALA A 218 -34.21 0.57 31.74
CA ALA A 218 -35.50 1.14 32.10
C ALA A 218 -36.33 0.02 32.77
#